data_AF-A0A7K3R5N3-F1
#
_entry.id   AF-A0A7K3R5N3-F1
#
_cell.length_a   1.000
_cell.length_b   1.000
_cell.length_c   1.000
_cell.angle_alpha   90.00
_cell.angle_beta   90.00
_cell.angle_gamma   90.00
#
_symmetry.space_group_name_H-M   'P 1'
#
loop_
_entity.id
_entity.type
_entity.pdbx_description
1 polymer ?
#
loop_
_entity_poly.entity_id
_entity_poly.type
_entity_poly.pdbx_seq_one_letter_code
_entity_poly.pdbx_strand_id
1 'polypeptide(L)'
;VARPGWVGRLVAWTMRLARRPAGAAEGSPRALRLSIGWACASWAVSGLHLWAIVVLLGAPPLLSLPVCVGGFALATVAGSLAFVLPDGWGARELVLLAPLGAVMPLSAATAAVIASRLVCVLSEVAATGAALAWARAAGPLPTPRPALQEGAA
;
A
#
# COMPACT_ATOMS: atom_id res chain seq x y z
N VAL A 1 11.71 18.79 5.47
CA VAL A 1 11.61 19.25 4.06
C VAL A 1 12.16 18.16 3.15
N ALA A 2 11.32 17.25 2.64
CA ALA A 2 11.76 16.24 1.68
C ALA A 2 11.62 16.82 0.27
N ARG A 3 12.75 17.21 -0.35
CA ARG A 3 12.85 17.59 -1.77
C ARG A 3 13.51 16.43 -2.52
N PRO A 4 12.76 15.47 -3.08
CA PRO A 4 13.40 14.30 -3.65
C PRO A 4 13.62 14.53 -5.14
N GLY A 5 14.63 15.32 -5.49
CA GLY A 5 15.11 15.41 -6.87
C GLY A 5 15.48 14.02 -7.43
N TRP A 6 15.83 13.08 -6.55
CA TRP A 6 16.08 11.69 -6.89
C TRP A 6 14.81 10.90 -7.24
N VAL A 7 13.66 11.15 -6.61
CA VAL A 7 12.38 10.50 -6.97
C VAL A 7 11.96 10.97 -8.36
N GLY A 8 12.03 12.27 -8.62
CA GLY A 8 11.74 12.81 -9.96
C GLY A 8 12.67 12.23 -11.03
N ARG A 9 13.97 12.10 -10.73
CA ARG A 9 14.94 11.44 -11.63
C ARG A 9 14.65 9.96 -11.85
N LEU A 10 14.29 9.21 -10.81
CA LEU A 10 13.97 7.79 -10.91
C LEU A 10 12.68 7.57 -11.71
N VAL A 11 11.67 8.42 -11.50
CA VAL A 11 10.41 8.42 -12.28
C VAL A 11 10.70 8.75 -13.74
N ALA A 12 11.49 9.78 -14.02
CA ALA A 12 11.88 10.12 -15.40
C ALA A 12 12.68 8.99 -16.06
N TRP A 13 13.56 8.33 -15.32
CA TRP A 13 14.37 7.21 -15.82
C TRP A 13 13.52 5.97 -16.11
N THR A 14 12.60 5.60 -15.21
CA THR A 14 11.64 4.50 -15.42
C THR A 14 10.68 4.80 -16.56
N MET A 15 10.18 6.03 -16.70
CA MET A 15 9.33 6.42 -17.82
C MET A 15 10.08 6.41 -19.16
N ARG A 16 11.36 6.80 -19.17
CA ARG A 16 12.23 6.65 -20.34
C ARG A 16 12.44 5.19 -20.71
N LEU A 17 12.68 4.32 -19.73
CA LEU A 17 12.79 2.88 -19.95
C LEU A 17 11.48 2.29 -20.49
N ALA A 18 10.34 2.77 -19.99
CA ALA A 18 9.00 2.41 -20.45
C ALA A 18 8.56 3.13 -21.75
N ARG A 19 9.44 3.92 -22.37
CA ARG A 19 9.18 4.70 -23.61
C ARG A 19 7.93 5.58 -23.56
N ARG A 20 7.57 6.11 -22.38
CA ARG A 20 6.41 7.00 -22.22
C ARG A 20 6.79 8.49 -22.31
N PRO A 21 5.94 9.35 -22.91
CA PRO A 21 6.24 10.77 -23.07
C PRO A 21 6.42 11.45 -21.70
N ALA A 22 7.52 12.20 -21.58
CA ALA A 22 8.05 12.74 -20.31
C ALA A 22 7.14 13.75 -19.59
N GLY A 23 6.03 14.17 -20.20
CA GLY A 23 5.09 15.16 -19.64
C GLY A 23 4.09 14.63 -18.61
N ALA A 24 3.97 13.31 -18.40
CA ALA A 24 3.04 12.74 -17.43
C ALA A 24 3.52 12.84 -15.96
N ALA A 25 4.73 13.35 -15.73
CA ALA A 25 5.44 13.29 -14.45
C ALA A 25 5.55 14.64 -13.72
N GLU A 26 4.72 15.64 -14.04
CA GLU A 26 4.56 16.84 -13.19
C GLU A 26 3.71 16.53 -11.95
N GLY A 27 4.12 15.50 -11.20
CA GLY A 27 3.50 15.16 -9.93
C GLY A 27 3.84 16.23 -8.90
N SER A 28 2.82 16.95 -8.43
CA SER A 28 2.98 17.95 -7.36
C SER A 28 3.72 17.32 -6.17
N PRO A 29 4.84 17.92 -5.69
CA PRO A 29 5.53 17.43 -4.49
C PRO A 29 4.62 17.34 -3.26
N ARG A 30 3.54 18.12 -3.23
CA ARG A 30 2.49 18.06 -2.21
C ARG A 30 1.67 16.77 -2.32
N ALA A 31 1.27 16.39 -3.53
CA ALA A 31 0.54 15.15 -3.77
C ALA A 31 1.37 13.94 -3.36
N LEU A 32 2.66 13.90 -3.73
CA LEU A 32 3.58 12.82 -3.30
C LEU A 32 3.63 12.69 -1.77
N ARG A 33 3.81 13.80 -1.05
CA ARG A 33 3.85 13.78 0.43
C ARG A 33 2.53 13.31 1.02
N LEU A 34 1.42 13.75 0.44
CA LEU A 34 0.10 13.35 0.90
C LEU A 34 -0.12 11.84 0.67
N SER A 35 0.30 11.30 -0.48
CA SER A 35 0.24 9.86 -0.76
C SER A 35 1.11 9.04 0.19
N ILE A 36 2.32 9.50 0.51
CA ILE A 36 3.16 8.86 1.53
C ILE A 36 2.47 8.90 2.89
N GLY A 37 1.87 10.03 3.26
CA GLY A 37 1.08 10.16 4.48
C GLY A 37 -0.07 9.17 4.53
N TRP A 38 -0.82 9.03 3.43
CA TRP A 38 -1.90 8.04 3.31
C TRP A 38 -1.41 6.60 3.37
N ALA A 39 -0.25 6.29 2.78
CA ALA A 39 0.35 4.96 2.88
C ALA A 39 0.73 4.63 4.33
N CYS A 40 1.40 5.55 5.03
CA CYS A 40 1.74 5.38 6.45
C CYS A 40 0.49 5.25 7.33
N ALA A 41 -0.54 6.06 7.07
CA ALA A 41 -1.82 5.96 7.79
C ALA A 41 -2.49 4.61 7.57
N SER A 42 -2.50 4.11 6.33
CA SER A 42 -3.01 2.77 5.99
C SER A 42 -2.27 1.66 6.75
N TRP A 43 -0.93 1.75 6.84
CA TRP A 43 -0.14 0.79 7.61
C TRP A 43 -0.42 0.86 9.11
N ALA A 44 -0.60 2.06 9.66
CA ALA A 44 -0.94 2.25 11.07
C ALA A 44 -2.32 1.65 11.40
N VAL A 45 -3.33 1.92 10.58
CA VAL A 45 -4.68 1.36 10.74
C VAL A 45 -4.65 -0.18 10.64
N SER A 46 -3.92 -0.72 9.68
CA SER A 46 -3.81 -2.16 9.49
C SER A 46 -3.03 -2.84 10.62
N GLY A 47 -1.98 -2.20 11.12
CA GLY A 47 -1.26 -2.64 12.31
C GLY A 47 -2.13 -2.62 13.57
N LEU A 48 -3.02 -1.63 13.70
CA LEU A 48 -3.99 -1.55 14.79
C LEU A 48 -5.06 -2.66 14.70
N HIS A 49 -5.50 -2.99 13.50
CA HIS A 49 -6.38 -4.14 13.27
C HIS A 49 -5.72 -5.46 13.70
N LEU A 50 -4.46 -5.68 13.29
CA LEU A 50 -3.69 -6.84 13.74
C LEU A 50 -3.50 -6.86 15.26
N TRP A 51 -3.21 -5.69 15.85
CA TRP A 51 -3.10 -5.54 17.30
C TRP A 51 -4.36 -6.00 18.04
N ALA A 52 -5.54 -5.62 17.55
CA ALA A 52 -6.81 -6.07 18.13
C ALA A 52 -6.96 -7.60 18.08
N ILE A 53 -6.59 -8.24 16.97
CA ILE A 53 -6.61 -9.71 16.81
C ILE A 53 -5.67 -10.36 17.84
N VAL A 54 -4.45 -9.86 17.97
CA VAL A 54 -3.46 -10.50 18.85
C VAL A 54 -3.75 -10.31 20.32
N VAL A 55 -4.31 -9.16 20.71
CA VAL A 55 -4.79 -8.94 22.08
C VAL A 55 -5.94 -9.89 22.41
N LEU A 56 -6.85 -10.10 21.46
CA LEU A 56 -7.92 -11.09 21.60
C LEU A 56 -7.38 -12.53 21.78
N LEU A 57 -6.24 -12.83 21.15
CA LEU A 57 -5.54 -14.11 21.31
C LEU A 57 -4.65 -14.19 22.55
N GLY A 58 -4.69 -13.20 23.44
CA GLY A 58 -4.02 -13.21 24.75
C GLY A 58 -2.63 -12.57 24.78
N ALA A 59 -2.23 -11.82 23.74
CA ALA A 59 -0.97 -11.09 23.76
C ALA A 59 -1.00 -9.87 24.69
N PRO A 60 0.14 -9.51 25.31
CA PRO A 60 0.23 -8.30 26.14
C PRO A 60 -0.02 -7.03 25.31
N PRO A 61 -1.01 -6.19 25.65
CA PRO A 61 -1.48 -5.12 24.77
C PRO A 61 -0.45 -4.02 24.53
N LEU A 62 0.30 -3.61 25.56
CA LEU A 62 1.30 -2.54 25.44
C LEU A 62 2.53 -2.97 24.62
N LEU A 63 2.98 -4.21 24.78
CA LEU A 63 4.14 -4.74 24.07
C LEU A 63 3.82 -5.10 22.61
N SER A 64 2.60 -5.57 22.35
CA SER A 64 2.18 -6.01 21.02
C SER A 64 1.89 -4.85 20.07
N LEU A 65 1.55 -3.65 20.56
CA LEU A 65 1.22 -2.50 19.71
C LEU A 65 2.36 -2.07 18.77
N PRO A 66 3.58 -1.75 19.25
CA PRO A 66 4.69 -1.39 18.37
C PRO A 66 5.11 -2.56 17.47
N VAL A 67 4.99 -3.79 17.96
CA VAL A 67 5.30 -5.02 17.21
C VAL A 67 4.33 -5.20 16.04
N CYS A 68 3.02 -4.98 16.24
CA CYS A 68 2.02 -5.11 15.19
C CYS A 68 2.12 -3.98 14.16
N VAL A 69 2.25 -2.73 14.61
CA VAL A 69 2.36 -1.57 13.69
C VAL A 69 3.66 -1.62 12.90
N GLY A 70 4.79 -1.83 13.58
CA GLY A 70 6.10 -1.91 12.94
C GLY A 70 6.25 -3.16 12.08
N GLY A 71 5.81 -4.32 12.59
CA GLY A 71 5.81 -5.58 11.85
C GLY A 71 4.96 -5.51 10.59
N PHE A 72 3.76 -4.93 10.66
CA PHE A 72 2.89 -4.76 9.49
C PHE A 72 3.49 -3.82 8.45
N ALA A 73 4.07 -2.69 8.87
CA ALA A 73 4.78 -1.80 7.97
C ALA A 73 5.96 -2.51 7.28
N LEU A 74 6.79 -3.21 8.06
CA LEU A 74 7.95 -3.95 7.55
C LEU A 74 7.53 -5.05 6.57
N ALA A 75 6.52 -5.84 6.91
CA ALA A 75 6.00 -6.91 6.06
C ALA A 75 5.42 -6.36 4.75
N THR A 76 4.77 -5.21 4.79
CA THR A 76 4.23 -4.56 3.58
C THR A 76 5.35 -4.07 2.66
N VAL A 77 6.41 -3.47 3.23
CA VAL A 77 7.59 -3.03 2.46
C VAL A 77 8.35 -4.23 1.89
N ALA A 78 8.62 -5.24 2.72
CA ALA A 78 9.31 -6.45 2.31
C ALA A 78 8.54 -7.22 1.23
N GLY A 79 7.23 -7.38 1.39
CA GLY A 79 6.36 -7.99 0.39
C GLY A 79 6.36 -7.22 -0.93
N SER A 80 6.41 -5.88 -0.89
CA SER A 80 6.51 -5.05 -2.10
C SER A 80 7.86 -5.21 -2.81
N LEU A 81 8.94 -5.49 -2.07
CA LEU A 81 10.28 -5.73 -2.63
C LEU A 81 10.47 -7.16 -3.13
N ALA A 82 9.64 -8.10 -2.66
CA ALA A 82 9.66 -9.52 -3.04
C ALA A 82 9.06 -9.76 -4.45
N PHE A 83 9.57 -9.03 -5.44
CA PHE A 83 9.15 -9.03 -6.86
C PHE A 83 9.14 -10.43 -7.52
N VAL A 84 9.81 -11.40 -6.90
CA VAL A 84 10.05 -12.75 -7.45
C VAL A 84 8.87 -13.71 -7.19
N LEU A 85 8.00 -13.45 -6.21
CA LEU A 85 6.84 -14.31 -5.94
C LEU A 85 5.55 -13.64 -6.41
N PRO A 86 4.74 -14.29 -7.27
CA PRO A 86 3.44 -13.75 -7.67
C PRO A 86 2.60 -13.56 -6.41
N ASP A 87 2.17 -12.31 -6.16
CA ASP A 87 1.37 -11.87 -5.00
C ASP A 87 2.08 -11.86 -3.62
N GLY A 88 3.41 -12.04 -3.56
CA GLY A 88 4.14 -11.96 -2.29
C GLY A 88 3.78 -13.06 -1.28
N TRP A 89 3.22 -14.19 -1.76
CA TRP A 89 2.91 -15.38 -0.96
C TRP A 89 4.12 -15.83 -0.15
N GLY A 90 3.96 -15.97 1.17
CA GLY A 90 4.99 -16.40 2.10
C GLY A 90 5.90 -15.27 2.59
N ALA A 91 6.29 -14.30 1.76
CA ALA A 91 7.24 -13.26 2.17
C ALA A 91 6.63 -12.34 3.25
N ARG A 92 5.40 -11.90 3.03
CA ARG A 92 4.71 -11.02 3.98
C ARG A 92 4.36 -11.77 5.27
N GLU A 93 3.89 -13.02 5.17
CA GLU A 93 3.55 -13.83 6.33
C GLU A 93 4.79 -14.12 7.19
N LEU A 94 5.91 -14.52 6.58
CA LEU A 94 7.14 -14.82 7.31
C LEU A 94 7.72 -13.59 8.01
N VAL A 95 7.69 -12.44 7.33
CA VAL A 95 8.19 -11.17 7.89
C VAL A 95 7.28 -10.68 9.01
N LEU A 96 5.97 -10.97 8.98
CA LEU A 96 5.04 -10.65 10.06
C LEU A 96 5.13 -11.64 11.22
N LEU A 97 5.34 -12.93 10.92
CA LEU A 97 5.47 -14.01 11.90
C LEU A 97 6.68 -13.84 12.81
N ALA A 98 7.82 -13.40 12.27
CA ALA A 98 9.04 -13.22 13.04
C ALA A 98 8.87 -12.27 14.25
N PRO A 99 8.36 -11.02 14.10
CA PRO A 99 8.12 -10.13 15.24
C PRO A 99 6.96 -10.60 16.12
N LEU A 100 5.92 -11.24 15.56
CA LEU A 100 4.82 -11.80 16.37
C LEU A 100 5.27 -12.95 17.26
N GLY A 101 6.17 -13.82 16.78
CA GLY A 101 6.74 -14.92 17.55
C GLY A 101 7.52 -14.46 18.79
N ALA A 102 7.94 -13.18 18.85
CA ALA A 102 8.57 -12.62 20.04
C ALA A 102 7.57 -12.31 21.17
N VAL A 103 6.27 -12.23 20.88
CA VAL A 103 5.22 -11.82 21.84
C VAL A 103 4.14 -12.87 22.07
N MET A 104 4.08 -13.94 21.27
CA MET A 104 3.11 -15.03 21.43
C MET A 104 3.61 -16.36 20.85
N PRO A 105 2.99 -17.50 21.22
CA PRO A 105 3.29 -18.79 20.61
C PRO A 105 3.10 -18.79 19.10
N LEU A 106 3.93 -19.56 18.38
CA LEU A 106 3.91 -19.61 16.90
C LEU A 106 2.53 -19.99 16.34
N SER A 107 1.81 -20.91 16.98
CA SER A 107 0.46 -21.29 16.55
C SER A 107 -0.54 -20.12 16.60
N ALA A 108 -0.49 -19.30 17.65
CA ALA A 108 -1.31 -18.10 17.79
C ALA A 108 -0.89 -17.00 16.80
N ALA A 109 0.42 -16.82 16.61
CA ALA A 109 0.97 -15.86 15.63
C ALA A 109 0.51 -16.20 14.21
N THR A 110 0.59 -17.47 13.80
CA THR A 110 0.14 -17.93 12.49
C THR A 110 -1.36 -17.73 12.31
N ALA A 111 -2.18 -18.04 13.31
CA ALA A 111 -3.61 -17.77 13.27
C ALA A 111 -3.91 -16.27 13.08
N ALA A 112 -3.23 -15.40 13.83
CA ALA A 112 -3.39 -13.95 13.73
C ALA A 112 -3.01 -13.41 12.35
N VAL A 113 -1.89 -13.88 11.79
CA VAL A 113 -1.40 -13.49 10.46
C VAL A 113 -2.40 -13.88 9.38
N ILE A 114 -2.90 -15.13 9.41
CA ILE A 114 -3.87 -15.62 8.43
C ILE A 114 -5.20 -14.86 8.54
N ALA A 115 -5.70 -14.64 9.76
CA ALA A 115 -6.93 -13.89 10.00
C ALA A 115 -6.83 -12.45 9.47
N SER A 116 -5.72 -11.77 9.79
CA SER A 116 -5.43 -10.42 9.28
C SER A 116 -5.39 -10.40 7.75
N ARG A 117 -4.74 -11.40 7.12
CA ARG A 117 -4.66 -11.50 5.66
C ARG A 117 -6.03 -11.67 5.02
N LEU A 118 -6.89 -12.50 5.61
CA LEU A 118 -8.26 -12.68 5.13
C LEU A 118 -9.03 -11.36 5.14
N VAL A 119 -8.91 -10.58 6.22
CA VAL A 119 -9.54 -9.26 6.32
C VAL A 119 -8.97 -8.28 5.29
N CYS A 120 -7.65 -8.28 5.08
CA CYS A 120 -7.02 -7.45 4.04
C CYS A 120 -7.54 -7.80 2.64
N VAL A 121 -7.56 -9.08 2.29
CA VAL A 121 -8.04 -9.53 0.96
C VAL A 121 -9.50 -9.15 0.75
N LEU A 122 -10.35 -9.37 1.76
CA LEU A 122 -11.75 -8.97 1.69
C LEU A 122 -11.90 -7.45 1.53
N SER A 123 -11.07 -6.67 2.22
CA SER A 123 -11.06 -5.21 2.13
C SER A 123 -10.59 -4.72 0.76
N GLU A 124 -9.54 -5.34 0.21
CA GLU A 124 -9.02 -5.06 -1.13
C GLU A 124 -10.09 -5.35 -2.19
N VAL A 125 -10.70 -6.53 -2.15
CA VAL A 125 -11.78 -6.93 -3.07
C VAL A 125 -12.98 -5.98 -2.95
N ALA A 126 -13.39 -5.63 -1.73
CA ALA A 126 -14.49 -4.70 -1.50
C ALA A 126 -14.19 -3.29 -2.02
N ALA A 127 -13.00 -2.76 -1.73
CA ALA A 127 -12.58 -1.43 -2.19
C ALA A 127 -12.46 -1.37 -3.71
N THR A 128 -11.82 -2.35 -4.33
CA THR A 128 -11.71 -2.44 -5.80
C THR A 128 -13.08 -2.64 -6.43
N GLY A 129 -13.93 -3.48 -5.86
CA GLY A 129 -15.31 -3.70 -6.32
C GLY A 129 -16.14 -2.42 -6.26
N ALA A 130 -16.06 -1.68 -5.15
CA ALA A 130 -16.74 -0.39 -4.98
C ALA A 130 -16.22 0.67 -5.97
N ALA A 131 -14.91 0.76 -6.15
CA ALA A 131 -14.29 1.67 -7.12
C ALA A 131 -14.72 1.36 -8.56
N LEU A 132 -14.80 0.07 -8.91
CA LEU A 132 -15.27 -0.38 -10.23
C LEU A 132 -16.76 -0.07 -10.43
N ALA A 133 -17.59 -0.35 -9.42
CA ALA A 133 -19.02 -0.03 -9.46
C ALA A 133 -19.25 1.47 -9.61
N TRP A 134 -18.50 2.29 -8.85
CA TRP A 134 -18.53 3.75 -8.97
C TRP A 134 -18.12 4.21 -10.36
N ALA A 135 -17.01 3.69 -10.90
CA ALA A 135 -16.53 4.05 -12.23
C ALA A 135 -17.55 3.70 -13.33
N ARG A 136 -18.31 2.61 -13.17
CA ARG A 136 -19.41 2.25 -14.07
C ARG A 136 -20.62 3.15 -13.92
N ALA A 137 -20.93 3.61 -12.71
CA ALA A 137 -22.04 4.51 -12.43
C ALA A 137 -21.78 5.97 -12.83
N ALA A 138 -20.53 6.44 -12.75
CA ALA A 138 -20.15 7.84 -12.98
C ALA A 138 -20.15 8.27 -14.46
N GLY A 139 -20.36 7.35 -15.41
CA GLY A 139 -20.42 7.64 -16.86
C GLY A 139 -19.05 7.94 -17.50
N PRO A 140 -18.98 8.05 -18.84
CA PRO A 140 -17.74 8.36 -19.55
C PRO A 140 -17.17 9.72 -19.12
N LEU A 141 -15.86 9.80 -18.89
CA LEU A 141 -15.19 11.08 -18.62
C LEU A 141 -15.39 12.04 -19.80
N PRO A 142 -15.52 13.36 -19.55
CA PRO A 142 -15.53 14.36 -20.62
C PRO A 142 -14.32 14.16 -21.54
N THR A 143 -14.57 13.97 -22.83
CA THR A 143 -13.51 13.88 -23.84
C THR A 143 -12.61 15.12 -23.74
N PRO A 144 -11.28 14.97 -23.67
CA PRO A 144 -10.37 16.10 -23.73
C PRO A 144 -10.76 16.97 -24.92
N ARG A 145 -11.12 18.22 -24.66
CA ARG A 145 -11.48 19.17 -25.71
C ARG A 145 -10.24 19.25 -26.63
N PRO A 146 -10.33 18.91 -27.93
CA PRO A 146 -9.19 19.04 -28.82
C PRO A 146 -8.73 20.49 -28.69
N ALA A 147 -7.44 20.65 -28.36
CA ALA A 147 -6.81 21.96 -28.32
C ALA A 147 -7.19 22.65 -29.63
N LEU A 148 -7.98 23.71 -29.51
CA LEU A 148 -8.51 24.42 -30.65
C LEU A 148 -7.33 24.79 -31.54
N GLN A 149 -7.58 24.63 -32.84
CA GLN A 149 -6.79 25.18 -33.93
C GLN A 149 -6.67 26.70 -33.77
N GLU A 150 -5.93 27.19 -32.78
CA GLU A 150 -5.53 28.58 -32.67
C GLU A 150 -4.12 28.69 -33.26
N GLY A 151 -4.06 29.10 -34.53
CA GLY A 151 -2.81 29.45 -35.19
C GLY A 151 -2.73 29.19 -36.70
N ALA A 152 -3.82 28.76 -37.35
CA ALA A 152 -3.92 28.78 -38.81
C ALA A 152 -4.87 29.90 -39.24
N ALA A 153 -4.38 31.14 -39.23
CA ALA A 153 -4.88 32.25 -40.03
C ALA A 153 -3.78 33.31 -40.14
#